data_AF-W5W6T1-F1
#
_entry.id   AF-W5W6T1-F1
#
_cell.length_a   1.000
_cell.length_b   1.000
_cell.length_c   1.000
_cell.angle_alpha   90.00
_cell.angle_beta   90.00
_cell.angle_gamma   90.00
#
_symmetry.space_group_name_H-M   'P 1'
#
loop_
_entity.id
_entity.type
_entity.pdbx_description
1 polymer ?
#
loop_
_entity_poly.entity_id
_entity_poly.type
_entity_poly.pdbx_seq_one_letter_code
_entity_poly.pdbx_strand_id
1 'polypeptide(L)'
;MNETRQEQRTEAGFRLVARPEEITHLVCCRDVSWRRTFCGEEGLEINPAAREVCAMCMEEAAAMRPDWLSGPELRCPVDGNPCPDEAEIDRRIAREIE
;
A
#
# COMPACT_ATOMS: atom_id res chain seq x y z
N MET A 1 3.71 37.93 20.30
CA MET A 1 4.55 36.74 20.48
C MET A 1 3.65 35.54 20.61
N ASN A 2 3.52 34.78 19.53
CA ASN A 2 3.48 33.31 19.50
C ASN A 2 3.22 32.91 18.04
N GLU A 3 4.23 33.14 17.23
CA GLU A 3 4.41 32.44 15.97
C GLU A 3 4.95 31.04 16.24
N THR A 4 4.71 30.14 15.28
CA THR A 4 5.47 28.90 15.01
C THR A 4 4.96 27.62 15.69
N ARG A 5 3.97 26.97 15.08
CA ARG A 5 4.10 25.56 14.59
C ARG A 5 2.88 25.11 13.76
N GLN A 6 2.50 25.89 12.75
CA GLN A 6 1.88 25.28 11.57
C GLN A 6 3.05 24.86 10.68
N GLU A 7 3.66 23.73 11.03
CA GLU A 7 4.49 22.99 10.09
C GLU A 7 3.61 22.73 8.88
N GLN A 8 3.95 23.43 7.80
CA GLN A 8 3.39 23.26 6.48
C GLN A 8 3.49 21.77 6.18
N ARG A 9 2.36 21.06 6.30
CA ARG A 9 2.22 19.69 5.84
C ARG A 9 2.20 19.79 4.32
N THR A 10 3.38 20.02 3.73
CA THR A 10 3.64 19.67 2.34
C THR A 10 3.11 18.26 2.19
N GLU A 11 2.27 18.01 1.18
CA GLU A 11 1.88 16.65 0.82
C GLU A 11 3.17 15.86 0.58
N ALA A 12 3.66 15.18 1.60
CA ALA A 12 4.83 14.35 1.46
C ALA A 12 4.40 13.20 0.53
N GLY A 13 4.93 13.24 -0.69
CA GLY A 13 4.88 12.10 -1.62
C GLY A 13 5.53 10.88 -0.98
N PHE A 14 5.27 9.72 -1.56
CA PHE A 14 5.87 8.48 -1.07
C PHE A 14 7.36 8.42 -1.40
N ARG A 15 8.07 7.51 -0.71
CA ARG A 15 9.47 7.18 -0.99
C ARG A 15 9.60 5.71 -1.36
N LEU A 16 10.33 5.41 -2.43
CA LEU A 16 10.69 4.05 -2.78
C LEU A 16 11.82 3.54 -1.88
N VAL A 17 11.64 2.36 -1.28
CA VAL A 17 12.66 1.68 -0.47
C VAL A 17 12.84 0.25 -0.95
N ALA A 18 14.04 -0.30 -0.84
CA ALA A 18 14.32 -1.69 -1.19
C ALA A 18 14.92 -2.40 0.02
N ARG A 19 14.05 -2.93 0.89
CA ARG A 19 14.42 -3.61 2.14
C ARG A 19 13.73 -4.97 2.19
N PRO A 20 14.27 -6.00 1.50
CA PRO A 20 13.59 -7.28 1.34
C PRO A 20 13.39 -8.06 2.64
N GLU A 21 14.22 -7.77 3.65
CA GLU A 21 14.17 -8.34 5.00
C GLU A 21 13.13 -7.67 5.92
N GLU A 22 12.58 -6.52 5.55
CA GLU A 22 11.55 -5.88 6.36
C GLU A 22 10.17 -6.44 6.08
N ILE A 23 9.40 -6.64 7.16
CA ILE A 23 7.97 -6.93 7.08
C ILE A 23 7.26 -5.69 6.54
N THR A 24 6.65 -5.79 5.37
CA THR A 24 5.88 -4.68 4.78
C THR A 24 4.39 -4.80 5.08
N HIS A 25 3.67 -3.69 4.94
CA HIS A 25 2.23 -3.66 5.12
C HIS A 25 1.52 -3.71 3.77
N LEU A 26 0.37 -4.38 3.73
CA LEU A 26 -0.38 -4.63 2.50
C LEU A 26 -1.38 -3.50 2.24
N VAL A 27 -1.44 -3.04 1.00
CA VAL A 27 -2.40 -2.03 0.50
C VAL A 27 -3.20 -2.61 -0.67
N CYS A 28 -4.36 -2.03 -1.01
CA CYS A 28 -5.05 -2.40 -2.24
C CYS A 28 -4.37 -1.76 -3.47
N CYS A 29 -4.03 -2.59 -4.45
CA CYS A 29 -3.52 -2.21 -5.78
C CYS A 29 -4.41 -1.19 -6.53
N ARG A 30 -5.69 -1.08 -6.15
CA ARG A 30 -6.73 -0.20 -6.71
C ARG A 30 -7.23 0.87 -5.75
N ASP A 31 -6.65 0.99 -4.56
CA ASP A 31 -7.02 2.06 -3.62
C ASP A 31 -6.79 3.44 -4.24
N VAL A 32 -7.36 4.52 -3.73
CA VAL A 32 -7.07 5.87 -4.24
C VAL A 32 -5.69 6.34 -3.75
N SER A 33 -5.28 5.91 -2.57
CA SER A 33 -3.98 6.22 -1.98
C SER A 33 -3.46 5.03 -1.19
N TRP A 34 -2.16 4.77 -1.29
CA TRP A 34 -1.50 3.70 -0.53
C TRP A 34 -1.08 4.11 0.89
N ARG A 35 -1.61 5.23 1.40
CA ARG A 35 -1.21 5.75 2.71
C ARG A 35 -1.75 4.89 3.84
N ARG A 36 -2.89 4.24 3.63
CA ARG A 36 -3.54 3.39 4.63
C ARG A 36 -3.48 1.94 4.19
N THR A 37 -2.91 1.12 5.05
CA THR A 37 -2.77 -0.32 4.85
C THR A 37 -4.02 -1.06 5.34
N PHE A 38 -4.20 -2.32 4.96
CA PHE A 38 -5.38 -3.11 5.38
C PHE A 38 -5.51 -3.24 6.89
N CYS A 39 -4.39 -3.29 7.59
CA CYS A 39 -4.34 -3.39 9.04
C CYS A 39 -4.36 -2.02 9.75
N GLY A 40 -4.58 -0.94 9.01
CA GLY A 40 -4.77 0.41 9.56
C GLY A 40 -3.49 1.22 9.78
N GLU A 41 -2.32 0.61 9.62
CA GLU A 41 -1.03 1.32 9.69
C GLU A 41 -0.93 2.35 8.56
N GLU A 42 -0.41 3.54 8.88
CA GLU A 42 -0.16 4.59 7.91
C GLU A 42 1.32 4.67 7.53
N GLY A 43 1.63 4.96 6.27
CA GLY A 43 3.00 5.00 5.79
C GLY A 43 3.22 5.92 4.58
N LEU A 44 4.47 6.33 4.40
CA LEU A 44 4.94 7.12 3.25
C LEU A 44 6.04 6.38 2.48
N GLU A 45 6.21 5.07 2.71
CA GLU A 45 7.24 4.26 2.07
C GLU A 45 6.59 3.13 1.28
N ILE A 46 7.07 2.91 0.06
CA ILE A 46 6.66 1.82 -0.82
C ILE A 46 7.86 0.88 -0.96
N ASN A 47 7.70 -0.37 -0.54
CA ASN A 47 8.74 -1.40 -0.58
C ASN A 47 8.36 -2.52 -1.57
N PRO A 48 8.66 -2.38 -2.88
CA PRO A 48 8.36 -3.42 -3.86
C PRO A 48 9.27 -4.66 -3.71
N ALA A 49 10.32 -4.58 -2.89
CA ALA A 49 11.28 -5.67 -2.70
C ALA A 49 10.94 -6.58 -1.51
N ALA A 50 9.89 -6.27 -0.74
CA ALA A 50 9.54 -6.99 0.48
C ALA A 50 9.29 -8.49 0.22
N ARG A 51 9.82 -9.35 1.10
CA ARG A 51 9.59 -10.80 1.06
C ARG A 51 8.60 -11.28 2.12
N GLU A 52 8.38 -10.47 3.14
CA GLU A 52 7.46 -10.74 4.24
C GLU A 52 6.40 -9.64 4.31
N VAL A 53 5.16 -10.04 4.57
CA VAL A 53 4.01 -9.16 4.70
C VAL A 53 3.42 -9.30 6.10
N CYS A 54 2.98 -8.20 6.69
CA CYS A 54 2.35 -8.17 8.00
C CYS A 54 1.15 -9.12 8.05
N ALA A 55 1.18 -10.07 8.99
CA ALA A 55 0.15 -11.10 9.14
C ALA A 55 -1.25 -10.50 9.39
N MET A 56 -1.35 -9.44 10.21
CA MET A 56 -2.62 -8.76 10.46
C MET A 56 -3.22 -8.16 9.18
N CYS A 57 -2.37 -7.59 8.33
CA CYS A 57 -2.82 -7.07 7.04
C CYS A 57 -3.34 -8.18 6.10
N MET A 58 -2.77 -9.39 6.17
CA MET A 58 -3.28 -10.55 5.43
C MET A 58 -4.62 -11.06 5.98
N GLU A 59 -4.77 -11.09 7.31
CA GLU A 59 -6.01 -11.48 7.99
C GLU A 59 -7.16 -10.53 7.66
N GLU A 60 -6.91 -9.21 7.71
CA GLU A 60 -7.89 -8.20 7.34
C GLU A 60 -8.32 -8.32 5.86
N ALA A 61 -7.35 -8.53 4.96
CA ALA A 61 -7.65 -8.76 3.54
C ALA A 61 -8.53 -10.02 3.33
N ALA A 62 -8.22 -11.11 4.04
CA ALA A 62 -9.00 -12.35 4.00
C ALA A 62 -10.40 -12.19 4.60
N ALA A 63 -10.54 -11.39 5.66
CA ALA A 63 -11.83 -11.07 6.27
C ALA A 63 -12.73 -10.25 5.32
N MET A 64 -12.13 -9.32 4.56
CA MET A 64 -12.85 -8.54 3.54
C MET A 64 -13.28 -9.41 2.36
N ARG A 65 -12.38 -10.28 1.88
CA ARG A 65 -12.65 -11.17 0.75
C ARG A 65 -11.84 -12.47 0.89
N PRO A 66 -12.45 -13.59 1.31
CA PRO A 66 -11.71 -14.85 1.54
C PRO A 66 -11.01 -15.42 0.31
N ASP A 67 -11.53 -15.16 -0.90
CA ASP A 67 -11.03 -15.70 -2.16
C ASP A 67 -10.00 -14.79 -2.86
N TRP A 68 -9.52 -13.72 -2.21
CA TRP A 68 -8.63 -12.73 -2.83
C TRP A 68 -7.28 -13.29 -3.33
N LEU A 69 -6.84 -14.43 -2.79
CA LEU A 69 -5.67 -15.21 -3.22
C LEU A 69 -6.00 -16.55 -3.88
N SER A 70 -7.29 -16.90 -4.01
CA SER A 70 -7.71 -18.26 -4.41
C SER A 70 -7.82 -18.43 -5.93
N GLY A 71 -7.60 -17.37 -6.71
CA GLY A 71 -7.70 -17.38 -8.17
C GLY A 71 -6.35 -17.25 -8.88
N PRO A 72 -6.32 -17.46 -10.21
CA PRO A 72 -5.11 -17.22 -11.02
C PRO A 72 -4.72 -15.74 -11.08
N GLU A 73 -5.66 -14.85 -10.77
CA GLU A 73 -5.48 -13.41 -10.74
C GLU A 73 -5.71 -12.89 -9.32
N LEU A 74 -4.81 -12.03 -8.85
CA LEU A 74 -5.00 -11.27 -7.62
C LEU A 74 -6.19 -10.32 -7.80
N ARG A 75 -7.13 -10.32 -6.85
CA ARG A 75 -8.28 -9.40 -6.82
C ARG A 75 -8.13 -8.45 -5.65
N CYS A 76 -8.50 -7.19 -5.83
CA CYS A 76 -8.48 -6.27 -4.70
C CYS A 76 -9.54 -6.68 -3.66
N PRO A 77 -9.18 -6.86 -2.38
CA PRO A 77 -10.13 -7.14 -1.31
C PRO A 77 -11.23 -6.08 -1.13
N VAL A 78 -10.96 -4.82 -1.51
CA VAL A 78 -11.92 -3.71 -1.37
C VAL A 78 -13.04 -3.77 -2.41
N ASP A 79 -12.74 -3.96 -3.69
CA ASP A 79 -13.72 -3.82 -4.78
C ASP A 79 -13.99 -5.11 -5.59
N GLY A 80 -13.14 -6.14 -5.45
CA GLY A 80 -13.30 -7.45 -6.10
C GLY A 80 -12.88 -7.50 -7.56
N ASN A 81 -12.46 -6.37 -8.10
CA ASN A 81 -11.93 -6.31 -9.45
C ASN A 81 -10.51 -6.88 -9.50
N PRO A 82 -10.10 -7.42 -10.65
CA PRO A 82 -8.71 -7.82 -10.86
C PRO A 82 -7.76 -6.67 -10.55
N CYS A 83 -6.64 -6.98 -9.88
CA CYS A 83 -5.57 -6.02 -9.75
C CYS A 83 -5.01 -5.65 -11.13
N PRO A 84 -4.50 -4.42 -11.29
CA PRO A 84 -3.71 -4.05 -12.46
C PRO A 84 -2.54 -5.00 -12.71
N ASP A 85 -2.08 -5.07 -13.96
CA ASP A 85 -0.86 -5.79 -14.30
C ASP A 85 0.39 -5.11 -13.71
N GLU A 86 1.52 -5.83 -13.71
CA GLU A 86 2.79 -5.36 -13.12
C GLU A 86 3.23 -4.01 -13.69
N ALA A 87 3.09 -3.81 -15.01
CA ALA A 87 3.47 -2.55 -15.65
C ALA A 87 2.57 -1.37 -15.24
N GLU A 88 1.29 -1.62 -14.98
CA GLU A 88 0.37 -0.61 -14.43
C GLU A 88 0.66 -0.30 -12.97
N ILE A 89 1.03 -1.31 -12.16
CA ILE A 89 1.49 -1.12 -10.79
C ILE A 89 2.76 -0.28 -10.76
N ASP A 90 3.75 -0.56 -11.60
CA ASP A 90 4.98 0.23 -11.69
C ASP A 90 4.70 1.69 -12.04
N ARG A 91 3.85 1.93 -13.06
CA ARG A 91 3.40 3.29 -13.42
C ARG A 91 2.68 3.96 -12.26
N ARG A 92 1.96 3.20 -11.45
CA ARG A 92 1.25 3.72 -10.29
C ARG A 92 2.20 4.09 -9.16
N ILE A 93 3.19 3.24 -8.85
CA ILE A 93 4.27 3.55 -7.90
C ILE A 93 4.94 4.87 -8.30
N ALA A 94 5.29 5.02 -9.59
CA ALA A 94 5.94 6.23 -10.09
C ALA A 94 5.13 7.50 -9.81
N ARG A 95 3.80 7.47 -9.96
CA ARG A 95 2.94 8.64 -9.69
C ARG A 95 2.83 9.01 -8.21
N GLU A 96 2.98 8.04 -7.30
CA GLU A 96 2.83 8.25 -5.86
C GLU A 96 4.12 8.83 -5.24
N ILE A 97 5.27 8.66 -5.91
CA ILE A 97 6.58 9.15 -5.46
C ILE A 97 7.00 10.47 -6.11
N GLU A 98 6.26 10.95 -7.12
CA GLU A 98 6.42 12.28 -7.74
C GLU A 98 5.84 13.39 -6.87
#